data_AF-A0A2V5KTX2-F1
#
_entry.id   AF-A0A2V5KTX2-F1
#
_cell.length_a   1.000
_cell.length_b   1.000
_cell.length_c   1.000
_cell.angle_alpha   90.00
_cell.angle_beta   90.00
_cell.angle_gamma   90.00
#
_symmetry.space_group_name_H-M   'P 1'
#
loop_
_entity.id
_entity.type
_entity.pdbx_description
1 polymer ?
#
loop_
_entity_poly.entity_id
_entity_poly.type
_entity_poly.pdbx_seq_one_letter_code
_entity_poly.pdbx_strand_id
1 'polypeptide(L)'
;MAKLSLRDLDVRGKRVLVRVDFNVPTETRDGKIRVTDDTRIRESLPTINYLREHGAKTILMSHFGRPKGKPVVKYSLRPIGEYLHSLVHQPVIFSHDTVGDVPAKIVEHMENGDVALLEN
;
A
#
# COMPACT_ATOMS: atom_id res chain seq x y z
N MET A 1 -17.96 4.46 -20.26
CA MET A 1 -17.78 5.88 -19.84
C MET A 1 -16.30 6.17 -19.89
N ALA A 2 -15.86 7.27 -20.52
CA ALA A 2 -14.45 7.67 -20.49
C ALA A 2 -14.05 8.01 -19.04
N LYS A 3 -12.92 7.48 -18.59
CA LYS A 3 -12.33 7.76 -17.28
C LYS A 3 -10.94 8.33 -17.53
N LEU A 4 -10.55 9.31 -16.70
CA LEU A 4 -9.17 9.74 -16.65
C LEU A 4 -8.31 8.61 -16.08
N SER A 5 -7.10 8.48 -16.60
CA SER A 5 -6.06 7.59 -16.13
C SER A 5 -4.95 8.38 -15.46
N LEU A 6 -4.03 7.69 -14.79
CA LEU A 6 -2.83 8.32 -14.21
C LEU A 6 -1.98 9.07 -15.26
N ARG A 7 -2.02 8.63 -16.52
CA ARG A 7 -1.25 9.26 -17.61
C ARG A 7 -1.83 10.61 -18.05
N ASP A 8 -3.06 10.91 -17.63
CA ASP A 8 -3.74 12.17 -17.93
C ASP A 8 -3.54 13.22 -16.83
N LEU A 9 -2.76 12.89 -15.79
CA LEU A 9 -2.61 13.70 -14.58
C LEU A 9 -1.14 14.03 -14.33
N ASP A 10 -0.83 15.28 -13.99
CA ASP A 10 0.44 15.61 -13.35
C ASP A 10 0.37 15.20 -11.87
N VAL A 11 1.25 14.29 -11.46
CA VAL A 11 1.30 13.71 -10.11
C VAL A 11 2.53 14.17 -9.30
N ARG A 12 3.44 14.94 -9.90
CA ARG A 12 4.70 15.31 -9.26
C ARG A 12 4.46 16.15 -8.01
N GLY A 13 5.04 15.73 -6.89
CA GLY A 13 4.89 16.38 -5.59
C GLY A 13 3.50 16.24 -4.97
N LYS A 14 2.56 15.53 -5.62
CA LYS A 14 1.20 15.37 -5.13
C LYS A 14 1.08 14.15 -4.22
N ARG A 15 0.17 14.25 -3.27
CA ARG A 15 -0.30 13.11 -2.46
C ARG A 15 -1.32 12.34 -3.27
N VAL A 16 -1.06 11.09 -3.56
CA VAL A 16 -1.91 10.23 -4.39
C VAL A 16 -2.38 9.06 -3.56
N LEU A 17 -3.68 9.06 -3.21
CA LEU A 17 -4.33 7.92 -2.56
C LEU A 17 -4.69 6.88 -3.63
N VAL A 18 -4.19 5.66 -3.48
CA VAL A 18 -4.36 4.57 -4.44
C VAL A 18 -5.02 3.40 -3.75
N ARG A 19 -6.19 2.99 -4.26
CA ARG A 19 -6.84 1.74 -3.88
C ARG A 19 -6.22 0.61 -4.69
N VAL A 20 -5.55 -0.32 -4.00
CA VAL A 20 -4.94 -1.53 -4.60
C VAL A 20 -5.60 -2.79 -4.05
N ASP A 21 -5.48 -3.91 -4.74
CA ASP A 21 -5.97 -5.20 -4.24
C ASP A 21 -4.82 -6.05 -3.68
N PHE A 22 -4.61 -5.97 -2.37
CA PHE A 22 -3.67 -6.82 -1.65
C PHE A 22 -4.35 -7.94 -0.86
N ASN A 23 -5.58 -8.32 -1.24
CA ASN A 23 -6.27 -9.45 -0.62
C ASN A 23 -5.73 -10.78 -1.16
N VAL A 24 -4.55 -11.15 -0.71
CA VAL A 24 -3.79 -12.32 -1.18
C VAL A 24 -3.91 -13.52 -0.23
N PRO A 25 -3.75 -14.76 -0.70
CA PRO A 25 -3.65 -15.89 0.19
C PRO A 25 -2.33 -15.81 1.00
N THR A 26 -2.43 -16.13 2.28
CA THR A 26 -1.29 -16.17 3.19
C THR A 26 -1.34 -17.43 4.05
N GLU A 27 -0.17 -17.94 4.40
CA GLU A 27 -0.02 -18.98 5.42
C GLU A 27 0.62 -18.40 6.69
N THR A 28 0.30 -18.98 7.85
CA THR A 28 1.02 -18.69 9.10
C THR A 28 1.90 -19.86 9.45
N ARG A 29 3.22 -19.62 9.53
CA ARG A 29 4.22 -20.60 10.00
C ARG A 29 5.07 -19.95 11.08
N ASP A 30 5.23 -20.61 12.22
CA ASP A 30 6.03 -20.12 13.36
C ASP A 30 5.67 -18.70 13.80
N GLY A 31 4.37 -18.37 13.79
CA GLY A 31 3.86 -17.05 14.14
C GLY A 31 4.12 -15.95 13.09
N LYS A 32 4.70 -16.28 11.94
CA LYS A 32 4.95 -15.35 10.83
C LYS A 32 3.95 -15.59 9.69
N ILE A 33 3.36 -14.50 9.20
CA ILE A 33 2.48 -14.51 8.02
C ILE A 33 3.37 -14.45 6.77
N ARG A 34 3.14 -15.36 5.83
CA ARG A 34 3.83 -15.42 4.54
C ARG A 34 2.82 -15.37 3.39
N VAL A 35 3.10 -14.55 2.39
CA VAL A 35 2.33 -14.50 1.14
C VAL A 35 2.62 -15.78 0.35
N THR A 36 1.58 -16.51 -0.06
CA THR A 36 1.73 -17.76 -0.83
C THR A 36 1.46 -17.59 -2.32
N ASP A 37 0.73 -16.55 -2.70
CA ASP A 37 0.54 -16.10 -4.08
C ASP A 37 0.58 -14.56 -4.09
N ASP A 38 1.54 -14.00 -4.80
CA ASP A 38 1.81 -12.57 -4.85
C ASP A 38 1.29 -11.89 -6.12
N THR A 39 0.54 -12.62 -6.98
CA THR A 39 0.09 -12.14 -8.29
C THR A 39 -0.57 -10.76 -8.21
N ARG A 40 -1.50 -10.57 -7.26
CA ARG A 40 -2.21 -9.29 -7.10
C ARG A 40 -1.31 -8.14 -6.63
N ILE A 41 -0.29 -8.45 -5.83
CA ILE A 41 0.71 -7.46 -5.40
C ILE A 41 1.53 -7.02 -6.61
N ARG A 42 1.99 -7.99 -7.42
CA ARG A 42 2.76 -7.72 -8.65
C ARG A 42 1.98 -6.91 -9.67
N GLU A 43 0.70 -7.19 -9.85
CA GLU A 43 -0.19 -6.45 -10.76
C GLU A 43 -0.32 -4.97 -10.37
N SER A 44 -0.09 -4.62 -9.11
CA SER A 44 -0.10 -3.23 -8.63
C SER A 44 1.23 -2.49 -8.87
N LEU A 45 2.34 -3.21 -9.09
CA LEU A 45 3.68 -2.63 -9.23
C LEU A 45 3.81 -1.61 -10.37
N PRO A 46 3.24 -1.81 -11.58
CA PRO A 46 3.34 -0.81 -12.65
C PRO A 46 2.77 0.56 -12.24
N THR A 47 1.67 0.57 -11.47
CA THR A 47 1.06 1.80 -10.96
C THR A 47 1.93 2.45 -9.88
N ILE A 48 2.43 1.64 -8.93
CA ILE A 48 3.27 2.12 -7.83
C ILE A 48 4.59 2.69 -8.38
N ASN A 49 5.23 1.97 -9.31
CA ASN A 49 6.47 2.40 -9.95
C ASN A 49 6.26 3.67 -10.77
N TYR A 50 5.17 3.76 -11.55
CA TYR A 50 4.85 4.97 -12.30
C TYR A 50 4.74 6.20 -11.38
N LEU A 51 3.94 6.11 -10.32
CA LEU A 51 3.76 7.21 -9.37
C LEU A 51 5.08 7.61 -8.70
N ARG A 52 5.87 6.62 -8.29
CA ARG A 52 7.18 6.85 -7.67
C ARG A 52 8.15 7.56 -8.62
N GLU A 53 8.31 7.04 -9.83
CA GLU A 53 9.22 7.59 -10.85
C GLU A 53 8.81 9.01 -11.28
N HIS A 54 7.52 9.34 -11.16
CA HIS A 54 7.00 10.68 -11.44
C HIS A 54 6.97 11.59 -10.20
N GLY A 55 7.52 11.14 -9.08
CA GLY A 55 7.71 11.94 -7.87
C GLY A 55 6.43 12.20 -7.07
N ALA A 56 5.44 11.32 -7.17
CA ALA A 56 4.25 11.36 -6.32
C ALA A 56 4.55 10.80 -4.93
N LYS A 57 3.82 11.30 -3.92
CA LYS A 57 3.76 10.72 -2.57
C LYS A 57 2.62 9.70 -2.55
N THR A 58 2.94 8.42 -2.66
CA THR A 58 1.96 7.35 -2.91
C THR A 58 1.42 6.77 -1.60
N ILE A 59 0.12 6.92 -1.35
CA ILE A 59 -0.56 6.34 -0.18
C ILE A 59 -1.44 5.17 -0.64
N LEU A 60 -1.05 3.95 -0.28
CA LEU A 60 -1.75 2.73 -0.63
C LEU A 60 -2.79 2.39 0.44
N MET A 61 -3.99 2.02 -0.02
CA MET A 61 -5.01 1.39 0.83
C MET A 61 -5.49 0.09 0.18
N SER A 62 -5.72 -0.92 1.01
CA SER A 62 -6.33 -2.18 0.59
C SER A 62 -7.19 -2.72 1.72
N HIS A 63 -8.09 -3.61 1.36
CA HIS A 63 -8.69 -4.55 2.30
C HIS A 63 -7.85 -5.83 2.39
N PHE A 64 -7.98 -6.55 3.50
CA PHE A 64 -7.43 -7.89 3.68
C PHE A 64 -8.38 -8.77 4.51
N GLY A 65 -8.77 -9.93 3.98
CA GLY A 65 -9.71 -10.80 4.67
C GLY A 65 -11.06 -10.14 5.00
N ARG A 66 -11.64 -10.45 6.18
CA ARG A 66 -12.97 -9.97 6.60
C ARG A 66 -12.98 -9.61 8.09
N PRO A 67 -12.48 -8.42 8.47
CA PRO A 67 -12.35 -8.00 9.87
C PRO A 67 -13.68 -7.65 10.56
N LYS A 68 -14.80 -7.55 9.82
CA LYS A 68 -16.14 -7.20 10.35
C LYS A 68 -16.16 -5.88 11.13
N GLY A 69 -15.42 -4.88 10.66
CA GLY A 69 -15.41 -3.52 11.20
C GLY A 69 -14.64 -3.34 12.51
N LYS A 70 -13.77 -4.29 12.88
CA LYS A 70 -12.89 -4.18 14.05
C LYS A 70 -11.45 -4.53 13.67
N PRO A 71 -10.42 -3.96 14.33
CA PRO A 71 -9.04 -4.39 14.12
C PRO A 71 -8.88 -5.88 14.47
N VAL A 72 -8.34 -6.66 13.53
CA VAL A 72 -8.02 -8.07 13.75
C VAL A 72 -6.59 -8.33 13.30
N VAL A 73 -5.71 -8.70 14.23
CA VAL A 73 -4.26 -8.87 14.00
C VAL A 73 -3.94 -9.79 12.82
N LYS A 74 -4.66 -10.91 12.68
CA LYS A 74 -4.47 -11.85 11.55
C LYS A 74 -4.79 -11.26 10.18
N TYR A 75 -5.53 -10.15 10.16
CA TYR A 75 -5.89 -9.40 8.96
C TYR A 75 -5.13 -8.07 8.87
N SER A 76 -4.04 -7.87 9.60
CA SER A 76 -3.17 -6.72 9.39
C SER A 76 -2.47 -6.78 8.02
N LEU A 77 -2.31 -5.62 7.39
CA LEU A 77 -1.54 -5.45 6.16
C LEU A 77 -0.03 -5.33 6.39
N ARG A 78 0.43 -5.31 7.65
CA ARG A 78 1.87 -5.18 7.99
C ARG A 78 2.76 -6.21 7.28
N PRO A 79 2.43 -7.52 7.25
CA PRO A 79 3.25 -8.52 6.56
C PRO A 79 3.26 -8.33 5.03
N ILE A 80 2.18 -7.78 4.48
CA ILE A 80 2.06 -7.46 3.06
C ILE A 80 2.95 -6.26 2.73
N GLY A 81 2.99 -5.24 3.60
CA GLY A 81 3.89 -4.10 3.46
C GLY A 81 5.37 -4.52 3.50
N GLU A 82 5.73 -5.41 4.43
CA GLU A 82 7.08 -6.00 4.51
C GLU A 82 7.43 -6.79 3.24
N TYR A 83 6.46 -7.52 2.67
CA TYR A 83 6.64 -8.22 1.41
C TYR A 83 6.79 -7.25 0.21
N LEU A 84 5.94 -6.23 0.14
CA LEU A 84 5.97 -5.21 -0.92
C LEU A 84 7.32 -4.47 -0.96
N HIS A 85 7.90 -4.19 0.20
CA HIS A 85 9.25 -3.61 0.31
C HIS A 85 10.29 -4.41 -0.50
N SER A 86 10.22 -5.75 -0.46
CA SER A 86 11.14 -6.63 -1.19
C SER A 86 10.97 -6.57 -2.72
N LEU A 87 9.78 -6.21 -3.20
CA LEU A 87 9.47 -6.09 -4.64
C LEU A 87 9.73 -4.70 -5.20
N VAL A 88 9.48 -3.66 -4.40
CA VAL A 88 9.68 -2.26 -4.79
C VAL A 88 11.15 -1.85 -4.70
N HIS A 89 11.96 -2.61 -3.94
CA HIS A 89 13.38 -2.33 -3.65
C HIS A 89 13.59 -0.94 -3.03
N GLN A 90 12.60 -0.42 -2.31
CA GLN A 90 12.65 0.83 -1.55
C GLN A 90 11.78 0.72 -0.29
N PRO A 91 12.03 1.52 0.76
CA PRO A 91 11.21 1.53 1.98
C PRO A 91 9.72 1.72 1.67
N VAL A 92 8.88 0.88 2.29
CA VAL A 92 7.42 1.07 2.31
C VAL A 92 7.05 1.46 3.74
N ILE A 93 6.58 2.69 3.92
CA ILE A 93 6.22 3.21 5.23
C ILE A 93 4.88 2.61 5.64
N PHE A 94 4.81 1.94 6.79
CA PHE A 94 3.56 1.34 7.25
C PHE A 94 2.86 2.23 8.29
N SER A 95 1.59 2.54 8.07
CA SER A 95 0.72 3.16 9.06
C SER A 95 -0.09 2.07 9.76
N HIS A 96 -0.03 2.03 11.10
CA HIS A 96 -0.83 1.11 11.92
C HIS A 96 -2.27 1.59 12.14
N ASP A 97 -2.66 2.69 11.49
CA ASP A 97 -4.01 3.23 11.46
C ASP A 97 -4.39 3.60 10.02
N THR A 98 -5.68 3.74 9.77
CA THR A 98 -6.26 4.07 8.46
C THR A 98 -6.57 5.55 8.31
N VAL A 99 -6.87 6.23 9.42
CA VAL A 99 -7.21 7.66 9.47
C VAL A 99 -6.67 8.29 10.77
N GLY A 100 -6.68 9.63 10.86
CA GLY A 100 -6.25 10.36 12.05
C GLY A 100 -4.78 10.76 12.05
N ASP A 101 -4.23 11.01 13.25
CA ASP A 101 -2.93 11.67 13.41
C ASP A 101 -1.76 10.86 12.88
N VAL A 102 -1.81 9.52 13.00
CA VAL A 102 -0.74 8.63 12.56
C VAL A 102 -0.53 8.71 11.04
N PRO A 103 -1.53 8.43 10.18
CA PRO A 103 -1.37 8.58 8.74
C PRO A 103 -1.16 10.04 8.32
N ALA A 104 -1.76 11.02 9.02
CA ALA A 104 -1.53 12.43 8.72
C ALA A 104 -0.04 12.83 8.87
N LYS A 105 0.60 12.43 9.98
CA LYS A 105 2.03 12.68 10.22
C LYS A 105 2.91 11.93 9.21
N ILE A 106 2.57 10.70 8.86
CA ILE A 106 3.30 9.96 7.81
C ILE A 106 3.27 10.77 6.51
N VAL A 107 2.08 11.17 6.06
CA VAL A 107 1.91 11.90 4.79
C VAL A 107 2.58 13.27 4.80
N GLU A 108 2.64 13.94 5.96
CA GLU A 108 3.36 15.22 6.13
C GLU A 108 4.88 15.06 5.90
N HIS A 109 5.47 13.96 6.38
CA HIS A 109 6.90 13.69 6.31
C HIS A 109 7.33 12.89 5.07
N MET A 110 6.38 12.48 4.22
CA MET A 110 6.71 11.79 2.96
C MET A 110 7.47 12.71 2.01
N GLU A 111 8.53 12.19 1.42
CA GLU A 111 9.27 12.79 0.33
C GLU A 111 8.70 12.38 -1.04
N ASN A 112 9.08 13.10 -2.09
CA ASN A 112 8.64 12.77 -3.44
C ASN A 112 9.17 11.39 -3.86
N GLY A 113 8.26 10.49 -4.23
CA GLY A 113 8.57 9.10 -4.56
C GLY A 113 8.31 8.11 -3.43
N ASP A 114 8.07 8.59 -2.20
CA ASP A 114 7.77 7.70 -1.09
C ASP A 114 6.48 6.92 -1.29
N VAL A 115 6.47 5.71 -0.72
CA VAL A 115 5.31 4.82 -0.71
C VAL A 115 4.95 4.52 0.73
N ALA A 116 3.70 4.79 1.09
CA ALA A 116 3.10 4.41 2.36
C ALA A 116 1.98 3.38 2.14
N LEU A 117 1.80 2.46 3.09
CA LEU A 117 0.70 1.52 3.15
C LEU A 117 -0.08 1.74 4.45
N LEU A 118 -1.37 2.00 4.32
CA LEU A 118 -2.30 2.08 5.44
C LEU A 118 -2.65 0.68 5.97
N GLU A 119 -3.08 0.62 7.23
CA GLU A 119 -3.64 -0.60 7.81
C GLU A 119 -4.96 -0.99 7.10
N ASN A 120 -5.45 -2.21 7.37
CA ASN A 120 -6.70 -2.78 6.83
C ASN A 120 -7.97 -2.13 7.39
#